data_AF-A0A7J8ZXS7-F1
#
_entry.id   AF-A0A7J8ZXS7-F1
#
_cell.length_a   1.000
_cell.length_b   1.000
_cell.length_c   1.000
_cell.angle_alpha   90.00
_cell.angle_beta   90.00
_cell.angle_gamma   90.00
#
_symmetry.space_group_name_H-M   'P 1'
#
loop_
_entity.id
_entity.type
_entity.pdbx_description
1 polymer ?
#
loop_
_entity_poly.entity_id
_entity_poly.type
_entity_poly.pdbx_seq_one_letter_code
_entity_poly.pdbx_strand_id
1 'polypeptide(L)'
;MSYCCSRRIIQDIEPKPFDHRDQYQQFRICSDDVGRFYAKPIVPHRLDDSIRSRLPELDSGTNMIIGKWYTPFVFVKESSMMRVQMEKSLFYIVTLEKLWEKICSWENDGSSKGDVMTLNVEIKREIDFLFGVEVLRGSEMDNEGFVWFRYGGEKLGLSLAVLEGMRWLEEVVGWVDGVERVERVVEIGGGWRRIDCYVLVERFALRRMDGT
;
A
#
# COMPACT_ATOMS: atom_id res chain seq x y z
N MET A 1 35.27 -5.66 -28.55
CA MET A 1 33.96 -6.35 -28.71
C MET A 1 33.97 -7.60 -27.84
N SER A 2 33.17 -7.66 -26.78
CA SER A 2 32.68 -8.91 -26.19
C SER A 2 31.66 -8.60 -25.09
N TYR A 3 30.41 -8.90 -25.41
CA TYR A 3 29.23 -9.22 -24.59
C TYR A 3 29.19 -8.77 -23.12
N CYS A 4 28.31 -7.79 -22.83
CA CYS A 4 27.71 -7.64 -21.51
C CYS A 4 26.21 -7.32 -21.68
N CYS A 5 25.43 -8.35 -22.00
CA CYS A 5 23.98 -8.31 -21.95
C CYS A 5 23.53 -9.38 -20.96
N SER A 6 23.38 -9.00 -19.69
CA SER A 6 22.71 -9.81 -18.69
C SER A 6 21.26 -10.02 -19.13
N ARG A 7 21.02 -11.13 -19.85
CA ARG A 7 19.68 -11.60 -20.21
C ARG A 7 18.98 -12.11 -18.95
N ARG A 8 18.38 -11.19 -18.20
CA ARG A 8 17.05 -11.45 -17.64
C ARG A 8 16.10 -10.58 -18.45
N ILE A 9 15.75 -11.09 -19.64
CA ILE A 9 14.57 -10.60 -20.34
C ILE A 9 13.42 -10.95 -19.42
N ILE A 10 12.92 -9.97 -18.67
CA ILE A 10 11.56 -10.05 -18.13
C ILE A 10 10.71 -10.42 -19.34
N GLN A 11 9.97 -11.53 -19.28
CA GLN A 11 9.02 -11.83 -20.33
C GLN A 11 7.98 -10.71 -20.29
N ASP A 12 8.22 -9.66 -21.07
CA ASP A 12 7.29 -8.56 -21.22
C ASP A 12 6.00 -9.17 -21.75
N ILE A 13 4.95 -9.01 -20.95
CA ILE A 13 3.59 -9.26 -21.44
C ILE A 13 3.39 -8.24 -22.55
N GLU A 14 3.07 -8.71 -23.76
CA GLU A 14 2.80 -7.82 -24.87
C GLU A 14 1.73 -6.81 -24.44
N PRO A 15 2.04 -5.51 -24.41
CA PRO A 15 1.12 -4.51 -23.90
C PRO A 15 -0.13 -4.55 -24.77
N LYS A 16 -1.30 -4.43 -24.13
CA LYS A 16 -2.55 -4.31 -24.87
C LYS A 16 -2.40 -3.18 -25.90
N PRO A 17 -2.81 -3.39 -27.17
CA PRO A 17 -2.79 -2.34 -28.17
C PRO A 17 -3.50 -1.08 -27.66
N PHE A 18 -2.96 0.08 -27.99
CA PHE A 18 -3.59 1.33 -27.60
C PHE A 18 -4.99 1.45 -28.21
N ASP A 19 -6.00 1.57 -27.36
CA ASP A 19 -7.39 1.79 -27.73
C ASP A 19 -7.89 3.06 -27.03
N HIS A 20 -8.02 4.14 -27.80
CA HIS A 20 -8.53 5.42 -27.32
C HIS A 20 -9.99 5.37 -26.83
N ARG A 21 -10.73 4.29 -27.10
CA ARG A 21 -12.09 4.06 -26.59
C ARG A 21 -12.09 3.24 -25.32
N ASP A 22 -10.98 2.59 -25.00
CA ASP A 22 -10.79 1.89 -23.74
C ASP A 22 -10.56 2.92 -22.64
N GLN A 23 -11.59 3.13 -21.82
CA GLN A 23 -11.58 4.04 -20.69
C GLN A 23 -10.46 3.75 -19.66
N TYR A 24 -9.92 2.52 -19.64
CA TYR A 24 -8.77 2.12 -18.81
C TYR A 24 -7.41 2.58 -19.39
N GLN A 25 -7.39 3.02 -20.64
CA GLN A 25 -6.22 3.57 -21.33
C GLN A 25 -6.28 5.10 -21.46
N GLN A 26 -7.36 5.72 -20.99
CA GLN A 26 -7.54 7.17 -21.02
C GLN A 26 -7.02 7.81 -19.73
N PHE A 27 -6.34 8.96 -19.88
CA PHE A 27 -5.85 9.77 -18.76
C PHE A 27 -6.33 11.21 -18.93
N ARG A 28 -6.71 11.83 -17.82
CA ARG A 28 -6.91 13.26 -17.68
C ARG A 28 -5.59 13.92 -17.29
N ILE A 29 -5.16 14.90 -18.08
CA ILE A 29 -4.05 15.78 -17.68
C ILE A 29 -4.59 16.79 -16.68
N CYS A 30 -3.95 16.87 -15.53
CA CYS A 30 -4.25 17.79 -14.45
C CYS A 30 -3.06 18.73 -14.24
N SER A 31 -3.35 19.93 -13.74
CA SER A 31 -2.33 20.86 -13.28
C SER A 31 -2.51 21.13 -11.79
N ASP A 32 -1.40 21.29 -11.07
CA ASP A 32 -1.44 21.81 -9.69
C ASP A 32 -1.50 23.35 -9.68
N ASP A 33 -1.63 23.92 -8.49
CA ASP A 33 -1.66 25.36 -8.21
C ASP A 33 -0.33 26.07 -8.53
N VAL A 34 0.75 25.31 -8.73
CA VAL A 34 2.09 25.77 -9.09
C VAL A 34 2.36 25.64 -10.60
N GLY A 35 1.39 25.15 -11.38
CA GLY A 35 1.48 25.02 -12.84
C GLY A 35 2.24 23.79 -13.34
N ARG A 36 2.50 22.79 -12.49
CA ARG A 36 3.07 21.50 -12.90
C ARG A 36 1.95 20.61 -13.43
N PHE A 37 2.28 19.73 -14.38
CA PHE A 37 1.32 18.80 -14.97
C PHE A 37 1.54 17.38 -14.47
N TYR A 38 0.43 16.66 -14.25
CA TYR A 38 0.43 15.24 -13.95
C TYR A 38 -0.77 14.56 -14.63
N ALA A 39 -0.73 13.23 -14.79
CA ALA A 39 -1.76 12.46 -15.46
C ALA A 39 -2.55 11.62 -14.45
N LYS A 40 -3.88 11.71 -14.47
CA LYS A 40 -4.81 10.89 -13.68
C LYS A 40 -5.60 9.96 -14.60
N PRO A 41 -5.67 8.64 -14.37
CA PRO A 41 -6.49 7.75 -15.19
C PRO A 41 -7.98 8.14 -15.13
N ILE A 42 -8.72 7.97 -16.23
CA ILE A 42 -10.16 8.27 -16.27
C ILE A 42 -10.96 7.19 -15.54
N VAL A 43 -10.58 5.93 -15.72
CA VAL A 43 -11.18 4.78 -15.03
C VAL A 43 -10.04 3.93 -14.46
N PRO A 44 -10.10 3.55 -13.18
CA PRO A 44 -9.06 2.75 -12.55
C PRO A 44 -8.97 1.42 -13.26
N HIS A 45 -7.80 0.80 -13.28
CA HIS A 45 -7.75 -0.64 -13.51
C HIS A 45 -8.64 -1.29 -12.44
N ARG A 46 -9.81 -1.79 -12.86
CA ARG A 46 -10.85 -2.21 -11.94
C ARG A 46 -10.31 -3.38 -11.14
N LEU A 47 -10.13 -3.16 -9.83
CA LEU A 47 -9.95 -4.25 -8.89
C LEU A 47 -11.17 -5.17 -9.05
N ASP A 48 -10.94 -6.47 -9.17
CA ASP A 48 -12.03 -7.42 -9.26
C ASP A 48 -12.81 -7.36 -7.95
N ASP A 49 -14.04 -6.85 -8.01
CA ASP A 49 -14.93 -6.68 -6.86
C ASP A 49 -15.14 -8.02 -6.12
N SER A 50 -15.13 -9.15 -6.86
CA SER A 50 -15.23 -10.49 -6.28
C SER A 50 -13.96 -10.90 -5.52
N ILE A 51 -12.79 -10.42 -5.92
CA ILE A 51 -11.54 -10.68 -5.19
C ILE A 51 -11.49 -9.79 -3.95
N ARG A 52 -11.88 -8.52 -4.09
CA ARG A 52 -11.87 -7.57 -2.97
C ARG A 52 -12.91 -7.90 -1.89
N SER A 53 -14.03 -8.53 -2.23
CA SER A 53 -15.04 -8.97 -1.26
C SER A 53 -14.62 -10.19 -0.42
N ARG A 54 -13.54 -10.90 -0.80
CA ARG A 54 -13.02 -12.04 -0.05
C ARG A 54 -12.25 -11.57 1.17
N LEU A 55 -12.26 -12.39 2.22
CA LEU A 55 -11.51 -12.16 3.45
C LEU A 55 -10.29 -13.09 3.50
N PRO A 56 -9.13 -12.60 3.98
CA PRO A 56 -7.99 -13.46 4.27
C PRO A 56 -8.30 -14.38 5.44
N GLU A 57 -7.64 -15.54 5.46
CA GLU A 57 -7.70 -16.45 6.61
C GLU A 57 -7.02 -15.80 7.82
N LEU A 58 -7.75 -15.74 8.94
CA LEU A 58 -7.24 -15.25 10.22
C LEU A 58 -6.09 -16.15 10.69
N ASP A 59 -5.01 -15.55 11.20
CA ASP A 59 -3.82 -16.21 11.72
C ASP A 59 -3.00 -17.06 10.70
N SER A 60 -3.25 -16.93 9.40
CA SER A 60 -2.46 -17.61 8.35
C SER A 60 -1.03 -17.07 8.17
N GLY A 61 -0.72 -15.91 8.77
CA GLY A 61 0.54 -15.19 8.59
C GLY A 61 0.80 -14.73 7.15
N THR A 62 -0.17 -14.89 6.24
CA THR A 62 -0.02 -14.66 4.80
C THR A 62 -0.99 -13.57 4.34
N ASN A 63 -0.47 -12.55 3.66
CA ASN A 63 -1.31 -11.46 3.15
C ASN A 63 -2.02 -11.90 1.87
N MET A 64 -3.31 -11.59 1.75
CA MET A 64 -4.07 -11.84 0.52
C MET A 64 -3.83 -10.69 -0.47
N ILE A 65 -3.18 -10.98 -1.60
CA ILE A 65 -3.00 -9.98 -2.67
C ILE A 65 -4.32 -9.82 -3.41
N ILE A 66 -4.90 -8.62 -3.35
CA ILE A 66 -6.15 -8.26 -4.03
C ILE A 66 -5.92 -7.39 -5.27
N GLY A 67 -4.73 -6.79 -5.40
CA GLY A 67 -4.33 -6.02 -6.58
C GLY A 67 -2.83 -6.09 -6.84
N LYS A 68 -2.43 -5.99 -8.10
CA LYS A 68 -1.02 -6.07 -8.52
C LYS A 68 -0.78 -5.20 -9.76
N TRP A 69 0.21 -4.33 -9.66
CA TRP A 69 0.64 -3.40 -10.70
C TRP A 69 2.17 -3.38 -10.78
N TYR A 70 2.68 -2.83 -11.88
CA TYR A 70 4.10 -2.64 -12.09
C TYR A 70 4.38 -1.16 -12.30
N THR A 71 5.44 -0.65 -11.68
CA THR A 71 5.88 0.73 -11.86
C THR A 71 7.34 0.75 -12.32
N PRO A 72 7.66 1.40 -13.45
CA PRO A 72 9.04 1.56 -13.88
C PRO A 72 9.86 2.39 -12.88
N PHE A 73 11.18 2.20 -12.89
CA PHE A 73 12.12 2.91 -12.02
C PHE A 73 12.07 4.45 -12.17
N VAL A 74 11.60 4.99 -13.29
CA VAL A 74 11.48 6.46 -13.44
C VAL A 74 10.48 7.08 -12.46
N PHE A 75 9.60 6.28 -11.85
CA PHE A 75 8.63 6.73 -10.84
C PHE A 75 9.04 6.37 -9.40
N VAL A 76 10.21 5.74 -9.22
CA VAL A 76 10.73 5.31 -7.91
C VAL A 76 12.19 5.73 -7.81
N LYS A 77 12.59 6.46 -6.78
CA LYS A 77 13.98 6.86 -6.57
C LYS A 77 14.55 6.20 -5.33
N GLU A 78 15.67 5.50 -5.49
CA GLU A 78 16.43 4.97 -4.37
C GLU A 78 17.59 5.90 -3.99
N SER A 79 18.24 5.62 -2.85
CA SER A 79 19.50 6.27 -2.46
C SER A 79 20.65 6.03 -3.43
N SER A 80 20.55 5.02 -4.31
CA SER A 80 21.61 4.60 -5.23
C SER A 80 21.71 5.49 -6.48
N MET A 81 22.85 5.43 -7.18
CA MET A 81 22.99 6.12 -8.47
C MET A 81 21.98 5.57 -9.48
N MET A 82 21.33 6.44 -10.25
CA MET A 82 20.30 6.06 -11.23
C MET A 82 20.72 4.92 -12.16
N ARG A 83 21.97 4.92 -12.63
CA ARG A 83 22.50 3.85 -13.49
C ARG A 83 22.48 2.49 -12.79
N VAL A 84 22.88 2.45 -11.52
CA VAL A 84 22.89 1.23 -10.71
C VAL A 84 21.47 0.75 -10.45
N GLN A 85 20.55 1.69 -10.15
CA GLN A 85 19.13 1.37 -9.99
C GLN A 85 18.53 0.82 -11.29
N MET A 86 18.79 1.44 -12.43
CA MET A 86 18.29 0.98 -13.73
C MET A 86 18.77 -0.43 -14.08
N GLU A 87 20.01 -0.77 -13.71
CA GLU A 87 20.59 -2.10 -13.94
C GLU A 87 20.01 -3.18 -13.02
N LYS A 88 19.62 -2.83 -11.78
CA LYS A 88 19.15 -3.80 -10.77
C LYS A 88 17.62 -3.87 -10.62
N SER A 89 16.97 -2.74 -10.78
CA SER A 89 15.58 -2.47 -10.37
C SER A 89 14.86 -1.65 -11.44
N LEU A 90 14.85 -2.15 -12.67
CA LEU A 90 14.20 -1.47 -13.80
C LEU A 90 12.69 -1.29 -13.58
N PHE A 91 12.06 -2.27 -12.93
CA PHE A 91 10.66 -2.25 -12.54
C PHE A 91 10.52 -2.62 -11.06
N TYR A 92 9.42 -2.14 -10.49
CA TYR A 92 8.95 -2.47 -9.16
C TYR A 92 7.55 -3.04 -9.29
N ILE A 93 7.18 -3.87 -8.32
CA ILE A 93 5.82 -4.38 -8.16
C ILE A 93 5.13 -3.56 -7.07
N VAL A 94 3.92 -3.11 -7.34
CA VAL A 94 3.00 -2.55 -6.35
C VAL A 94 1.91 -3.58 -6.13
N THR A 95 1.71 -4.03 -4.89
CA THR A 95 0.59 -4.88 -4.50
C THR A 95 -0.36 -4.12 -3.59
N LEU A 96 -1.67 -4.35 -3.77
CA LEU A 96 -2.66 -4.05 -2.74
C LEU A 96 -2.92 -5.35 -1.99
N GLU A 97 -2.56 -5.36 -0.72
CA GLU A 97 -2.59 -6.53 0.15
C GLU A 97 -3.68 -6.35 1.21
N LYS A 98 -4.40 -7.42 1.51
CA LYS A 98 -5.43 -7.50 2.55
C LYS A 98 -4.99 -8.48 3.63
N LEU A 99 -5.03 -8.05 4.90
CA LEU A 99 -4.60 -8.86 6.04
C LEU A 99 -5.41 -8.53 7.30
N TRP A 100 -5.42 -9.48 8.24
CA TRP A 100 -5.88 -9.22 9.61
C TRP A 100 -4.70 -8.74 10.45
N GLU A 101 -4.83 -7.55 11.01
CA GLU A 101 -3.84 -7.00 11.94
C GLU A 101 -4.38 -7.06 13.36
N LYS A 102 -3.64 -7.71 14.24
CA LYS A 102 -4.00 -7.80 15.66
C LYS A 102 -3.72 -6.47 16.34
N ILE A 103 -4.76 -5.82 16.85
CA ILE A 103 -4.64 -4.53 17.53
C ILE A 103 -4.47 -4.68 19.03
N CYS A 104 -5.00 -5.75 19.62
CA CYS A 104 -4.96 -5.92 21.07
C CYS A 104 -5.28 -7.36 21.50
N SER A 105 -4.82 -7.68 22.71
CA SER A 105 -4.95 -8.99 23.35
C SER A 105 -5.27 -8.76 24.81
N TRP A 106 -6.27 -9.46 25.32
CA TRP A 106 -6.60 -9.46 26.73
C TRP A 106 -6.65 -10.88 27.25
N GLU A 107 -6.14 -11.06 28.45
CA GLU A 107 -6.17 -12.32 29.16
C GLU A 107 -6.95 -12.11 30.46
N ASN A 108 -7.79 -13.09 30.80
CA ASN A 108 -8.49 -13.11 32.07
C ASN A 108 -7.67 -13.92 33.07
N ASP A 109 -7.27 -13.29 34.16
CA ASP A 109 -6.60 -13.95 35.28
C ASP A 109 -7.57 -14.72 36.19
N GLY A 110 -8.87 -14.70 35.88
CA GLY A 110 -9.93 -15.36 36.65
C GLY A 110 -10.39 -14.56 37.87
N SER A 111 -9.82 -13.37 38.12
CA SER A 111 -10.20 -12.49 39.23
C SER A 111 -11.36 -11.54 38.87
N SER A 112 -11.54 -11.30 37.57
CA SER A 112 -12.56 -10.38 37.07
C SER A 112 -13.95 -11.03 37.05
N LYS A 113 -14.85 -10.57 37.94
CA LYS A 113 -16.28 -10.91 37.94
C LYS A 113 -17.09 -10.16 36.88
N GLY A 114 -16.44 -9.33 36.07
CA GLY A 114 -17.08 -8.44 35.11
C GLY A 114 -17.39 -9.15 33.80
N ASP A 115 -18.68 -9.26 33.48
CA ASP A 115 -19.23 -9.84 32.24
C ASP A 115 -19.14 -8.87 31.04
N VAL A 116 -18.68 -7.63 31.29
CA VAL A 116 -18.69 -6.53 30.33
C VAL A 116 -17.29 -5.98 30.17
N MET A 117 -16.83 -5.92 28.93
CA MET A 117 -15.54 -5.36 28.55
C MET A 117 -15.73 -4.16 27.64
N THR A 118 -15.09 -3.04 27.99
CA THR A 118 -15.06 -1.84 27.15
C THR A 118 -13.78 -1.83 26.33
N LEU A 119 -13.92 -1.94 25.01
CA LEU A 119 -12.86 -1.78 24.03
C LEU A 119 -12.78 -0.29 23.66
N ASN A 120 -11.64 0.34 23.93
CA ASN A 120 -11.32 1.68 23.43
C ASN A 120 -9.95 1.63 22.78
N VAL A 121 -9.93 1.55 21.44
CA VAL A 121 -8.70 1.51 20.64
C VAL A 121 -8.73 2.63 19.63
N GLU A 122 -7.66 3.43 19.61
CA GLU A 122 -7.43 4.44 18.61
C GLU A 122 -6.56 3.85 17.50
N ILE A 123 -7.08 3.86 16.27
CA ILE A 123 -6.41 3.29 15.10
C ILE A 123 -6.11 4.44 14.13
N LYS A 124 -4.81 4.64 13.83
CA LYS A 124 -4.41 5.56 12.76
C LYS A 124 -4.81 4.95 11.41
N ARG A 125 -5.44 5.74 10.53
CA ARG A 125 -5.88 5.24 9.22
C ARG A 125 -4.78 5.22 8.16
N GLU A 126 -3.76 6.04 8.33
CA GLU A 126 -2.61 6.10 7.44
C GLU A 126 -1.32 5.94 8.26
N ILE A 127 -0.53 4.92 7.91
CA ILE A 127 0.80 4.68 8.47
C ILE A 127 1.70 4.26 7.32
N ASP A 128 2.82 4.95 7.18
CA ASP A 128 3.83 4.63 6.18
C ASP A 128 4.94 3.79 6.78
N PHE A 129 5.40 2.79 6.02
CA PHE A 129 6.52 1.95 6.41
C PHE A 129 7.63 1.98 5.36
N LEU A 130 8.87 2.02 5.81
CA LEU A 130 10.06 1.80 4.98
C LEU A 130 10.88 0.67 5.60
N PHE A 131 11.11 -0.39 4.84
CA PHE A 131 11.82 -1.60 5.31
C PHE A 131 11.26 -2.18 6.62
N GLY A 132 9.92 -2.14 6.78
CA GLY A 132 9.24 -2.66 7.97
C GLY A 132 9.27 -1.73 9.19
N VAL A 133 9.80 -0.51 9.06
CA VAL A 133 9.83 0.48 10.12
C VAL A 133 8.87 1.63 9.81
N GLU A 134 8.06 2.04 10.79
CA GLU A 134 7.16 3.20 10.67
C GLU A 134 7.99 4.46 10.39
N VAL A 135 7.62 5.21 9.36
CA VAL A 135 8.31 6.42 8.94
C VAL A 135 7.33 7.57 8.79
N LEU A 136 7.82 8.79 9.03
CA LEU A 136 7.09 10.00 8.67
C LEU A 136 7.40 10.35 7.21
N ARG A 137 6.35 10.44 6.40
CA ARG A 137 6.41 10.99 5.05
C ARG A 137 6.88 12.44 5.09
N GLY A 138 7.77 12.82 4.17
CA GLY A 138 8.09 14.23 3.98
C GLY A 138 6.83 15.03 3.64
N SER A 139 6.62 16.16 4.32
CA SER A 139 5.41 16.99 4.15
C SER A 139 5.30 17.65 2.78
N GLU A 140 6.41 17.76 2.05
CA GLU A 140 6.48 18.45 0.76
C GLU A 140 7.15 17.57 -0.31
N MET A 141 6.55 17.62 -1.49
CA MET A 141 7.07 17.03 -2.72
C MET A 141 8.28 17.83 -3.20
N ASP A 142 9.29 17.15 -3.74
CA ASP A 142 10.43 17.84 -4.33
C ASP A 142 10.08 18.51 -5.68
N ASN A 143 11.05 19.23 -6.24
CA ASN A 143 10.88 19.90 -7.54
C ASN A 143 10.71 18.94 -8.72
N GLU A 144 10.99 17.65 -8.52
CA GLU A 144 10.90 16.61 -9.54
C GLU A 144 9.63 15.77 -9.42
N GLY A 145 8.74 16.12 -8.48
CA GLY A 145 7.46 15.42 -8.34
C GLY A 145 7.49 14.21 -7.40
N PHE A 146 8.51 14.08 -6.55
CA PHE A 146 8.66 12.92 -5.66
C PHE A 146 8.36 13.26 -4.21
N VAL A 147 7.67 12.33 -3.55
CA VAL A 147 7.47 12.31 -2.10
C VAL A 147 8.49 11.36 -1.51
N TRP A 148 9.19 11.81 -0.45
CA TRP A 148 10.31 11.07 0.14
C TRP A 148 9.93 10.43 1.47
N PHE A 149 10.24 9.13 1.59
CA PHE A 149 10.19 8.32 2.80
C PHE A 149 11.63 8.12 3.30
N ARG A 150 11.87 8.27 4.61
CA ARG A 150 13.22 8.21 5.18
C ARG A 150 13.28 7.38 6.44
N TYR A 151 14.29 6.51 6.51
CA TYR A 151 14.62 5.74 7.72
C TYR A 151 16.14 5.70 7.88
N GLY A 152 16.66 6.37 8.91
CA GLY A 152 18.10 6.51 9.12
C GLY A 152 18.79 7.15 7.90
N GLY A 153 19.78 6.45 7.33
CA GLY A 153 20.48 6.86 6.11
C GLY A 153 19.77 6.48 4.80
N GLU A 154 18.72 5.67 4.87
CA GLU A 154 17.98 5.21 3.70
C GLU A 154 16.84 6.16 3.35
N LYS A 155 16.62 6.33 2.04
CA LYS A 155 15.50 7.10 1.52
C LYS A 155 14.93 6.46 0.26
N LEU A 156 13.62 6.59 0.12
CA LEU A 156 12.88 6.16 -1.05
C LEU A 156 11.99 7.31 -1.51
N GLY A 157 12.12 7.70 -2.77
CA GLY A 157 11.23 8.66 -3.42
C GLY A 157 10.19 7.92 -4.22
N LEU A 158 8.91 8.23 -4.02
CA LEU A 158 7.83 7.73 -4.87
C LEU A 158 7.21 8.92 -5.61
N SER A 159 7.04 8.78 -6.92
CA SER A 159 6.42 9.85 -7.71
C SER A 159 4.98 10.09 -7.24
N LEU A 160 4.55 11.35 -7.30
CA LEU A 160 3.19 11.73 -6.96
C LEU A 160 2.15 10.97 -7.80
N ALA A 161 2.45 10.68 -9.08
CA ALA A 161 1.56 9.94 -9.95
C ALA A 161 1.23 8.52 -9.41
N VAL A 162 2.22 7.84 -8.83
CA VAL A 162 2.00 6.51 -8.23
C VAL A 162 1.22 6.63 -6.93
N LEU A 163 1.57 7.59 -6.07
CA LEU A 163 0.87 7.83 -4.81
C LEU A 163 -0.60 8.24 -5.00
N GLU A 164 -0.87 9.14 -5.95
CA GLU A 164 -2.25 9.52 -6.28
C GLU A 164 -3.03 8.34 -6.88
N GLY A 165 -2.36 7.48 -7.65
CA GLY A 165 -2.97 6.23 -8.14
C GLY A 165 -3.39 5.30 -7.00
N MET A 166 -2.55 5.15 -5.97
CA MET A 166 -2.85 4.39 -4.76
C MET A 166 -4.01 5.03 -3.97
N ARG A 167 -3.90 6.32 -3.64
CA ARG A 167 -4.90 7.07 -2.88
C ARG A 167 -6.27 7.05 -3.55
N TRP A 168 -6.31 7.18 -4.86
CA TRP A 168 -7.57 7.15 -5.60
C TRP A 168 -8.28 5.78 -5.49
N LEU A 169 -7.54 4.66 -5.48
CA LEU A 169 -8.10 3.32 -5.28
C LEU A 169 -8.69 3.11 -3.87
N GLU A 170 -8.21 3.88 -2.90
CA GLU A 170 -8.73 3.92 -1.52
C GLU A 170 -9.97 4.83 -1.45
N GLU A 171 -9.92 6.03 -2.03
CA GLU A 171 -11.03 6.99 -2.05
C GLU A 171 -12.30 6.40 -2.71
N VAL A 172 -12.14 5.58 -3.76
CA VAL A 172 -13.27 4.96 -4.48
C VAL A 172 -14.06 3.98 -3.64
N VAL A 173 -13.42 3.35 -2.66
CA VAL A 173 -14.09 2.47 -1.70
C VAL A 173 -14.50 3.21 -0.43
N GLY A 174 -14.46 4.54 -0.45
CA GLY A 174 -14.90 5.40 0.64
C GLY A 174 -13.86 5.61 1.73
N TRP A 175 -12.57 5.34 1.47
CA TRP A 175 -11.52 5.69 2.42
C TRP A 175 -11.43 7.21 2.56
N VAL A 176 -11.29 7.67 3.81
CA VAL A 176 -11.06 9.08 4.15
C VAL A 176 -9.97 9.16 5.20
N ASP A 177 -9.13 10.18 5.07
CA ASP A 177 -8.02 10.47 5.98
C ASP A 177 -8.52 10.73 7.42
N GLY A 178 -7.63 10.54 8.41
CA GLY A 178 -7.87 10.84 9.81
C GLY A 178 -7.56 9.69 10.78
N VAL A 179 -8.11 9.82 11.99
CA VAL A 179 -7.97 8.81 13.05
C VAL A 179 -9.34 8.19 13.29
N GLU A 180 -9.38 6.85 13.35
CA GLU A 180 -10.60 6.13 13.72
C GLU A 180 -10.53 5.69 15.17
N ARG A 181 -11.50 6.15 15.96
CA ARG A 181 -11.69 5.66 17.32
C ARG A 181 -12.72 4.55 17.28
N VAL A 182 -12.29 3.34 17.63
CA VAL A 182 -13.17 2.18 17.76
C VAL A 182 -13.51 2.03 19.23
N GLU A 183 -14.71 2.47 19.60
CA GLU A 183 -15.32 2.21 20.90
C GLU A 183 -16.36 1.10 20.74
N ARG A 184 -16.14 -0.04 21.41
CA ARG A 184 -17.08 -1.16 21.40
C ARG A 184 -17.23 -1.70 22.82
N VAL A 185 -18.47 -1.86 23.26
CA VAL A 185 -18.76 -2.62 24.48
C VAL A 185 -19.07 -4.05 24.05
N VAL A 186 -18.30 -5.02 24.56
CA VAL A 186 -18.54 -6.44 24.31
C VAL A 186 -18.94 -7.07 25.64
N GLU A 187 -20.17 -7.56 25.71
CA GLU A 187 -20.60 -8.45 26.79
C GLU A 187 -20.05 -9.83 26.49
N ILE A 188 -19.07 -10.26 27.27
CA ILE A 188 -18.42 -11.56 27.10
C ILE A 188 -18.83 -12.37 28.31
N GLY A 189 -19.87 -13.17 28.12
CA GLY A 189 -20.37 -14.12 29.10
C GLY A 189 -19.24 -14.81 29.87
N GLY A 190 -19.44 -15.03 31.17
CA GLY A 190 -18.44 -15.60 32.07
C GLY A 190 -17.72 -16.85 31.54
N GLY A 191 -16.39 -16.88 31.71
CA GLY A 191 -15.54 -18.04 31.38
C GLY A 191 -14.52 -17.84 30.24
N TRP A 192 -14.40 -16.64 29.69
CA TRP A 192 -13.37 -16.33 28.69
C TRP A 192 -11.96 -16.31 29.32
N ARG A 193 -10.96 -16.83 28.59
CA ARG A 193 -9.55 -16.86 29.01
C ARG A 193 -8.70 -15.85 28.26
N ARG A 194 -8.94 -15.69 26.97
CA ARG A 194 -8.21 -14.78 26.10
C ARG A 194 -9.12 -14.25 25.01
N ILE A 195 -8.98 -12.96 24.70
CA ILE A 195 -9.68 -12.31 23.60
C ILE A 195 -8.65 -11.52 22.81
N ASP A 196 -8.61 -11.79 21.52
CA ASP A 196 -7.76 -11.09 20.58
C ASP A 196 -8.66 -10.31 19.63
N CYS A 197 -8.34 -9.04 19.45
CA CYS A 197 -9.08 -8.17 18.54
C CYS A 197 -8.21 -7.86 17.32
N TYR A 198 -8.85 -7.92 16.16
CA TYR A 198 -8.21 -7.74 14.87
C TYR A 198 -8.99 -6.72 14.05
N VAL A 199 -8.26 -5.98 13.22
CA VAL A 199 -8.82 -5.11 12.19
C VAL A 199 -8.42 -5.65 10.82
N LEU A 200 -9.34 -5.54 9.86
CA LEU A 200 -9.03 -5.86 8.46
C LEU A 200 -8.32 -4.66 7.84
N VAL A 201 -7.08 -4.84 7.43
CA VAL A 201 -6.26 -3.80 6.82
C VAL A 201 -6.11 -4.09 5.33
N GLU A 202 -6.32 -3.08 4.51
CA GLU A 202 -5.82 -3.04 3.13
C GLU A 202 -4.61 -2.10 3.10
N ARG A 203 -3.49 -2.55 2.52
CA ARG A 203 -2.27 -1.74 2.42
C ARG A 203 -1.59 -1.91 1.07
N PHE A 204 -0.95 -0.85 0.60
CA PHE A 204 -0.06 -0.92 -0.55
C PHE A 204 1.34 -1.37 -0.12
N ALA A 205 1.95 -2.27 -0.89
CA ALA A 205 3.35 -2.65 -0.75
C ALA A 205 4.06 -2.48 -2.09
N LEU A 206 5.10 -1.63 -2.09
CA LEU A 206 6.03 -1.49 -3.20
C LEU A 206 7.25 -2.37 -2.93
N ARG A 207 7.60 -3.23 -3.88
CA ARG A 207 8.78 -4.11 -3.79
C ARG A 207 9.58 -4.06 -5.08
N ARG A 208 10.88 -4.32 -4.99
CA ARG A 208 11.70 -4.67 -6.15
C ARG A 208 11.25 -6.02 -6.71
N MET A 209 11.61 -6.29 -7.96
CA MET A 209 11.29 -7.57 -8.61
C MET A 209 12.00 -8.79 -7.99
N ASP A 210 13.06 -8.57 -7.20
CA ASP A 210 13.73 -9.62 -6.44
C ASP A 210 13.04 -9.94 -5.09
N GLY A 211 11.98 -9.22 -4.75
CA GLY A 211 11.17 -9.41 -3.53
C GLY A 211 11.54 -8.51 -2.36
N THR A 212 12.58 -7.67 -2.50
CA THR A 212 12.99 -6.70 -1.47
C THR A 212 12.14 -5.44 -1.42
#